data_AF-A0A1C5JL38-F1
#
_entry.id   AF-A0A1C5JL38-F1
#
_cell.length_a   1.000
_cell.length_b   1.000
_cell.length_c   1.000
_cell.angle_alpha   90.00
_cell.angle_beta   90.00
_cell.angle_gamma   90.00
#
_symmetry.space_group_name_H-M   'P 1'
#
loop_
_entity.id
_entity.type
_entity.pdbx_description
1 polymer ?
#
loop_
_entity_poly.entity_id
_entity_poly.type
_entity_poly.pdbx_seq_one_letter_code
_entity_poly.pdbx_strand_id
1 'polypeptide(L)'
;MALSLPIDPAANDLLNRNPLALLTGMLLDQQIPMEKAFSSPYVLSERLGHDPDAHELAGYDPEALVQIFARPPALHRFPKAMAARVQEMCRALVDRYDGDVTRLWSDVADGRELLRRVGELPGFGRQKAQIFVALLGKRYDVRPAGWREAAGGYGEEGAHRSVADITDAESLRRVREFKQAAKAEAKAAKG
;
A
#
# COMPACT_ATOMS: atom_id res chain seq x y z
N MET A 1 -6.93 -13.84 6.12
CA MET A 1 -5.80 -13.96 7.09
C MET A 1 -5.16 -12.60 7.21
N ALA A 2 -5.06 -12.07 8.43
CA ALA A 2 -4.42 -10.78 8.71
C ALA A 2 -3.01 -10.71 8.10
N LEU A 3 -2.64 -9.51 7.62
CA LEU A 3 -1.29 -9.22 7.15
C LEU A 3 -0.32 -9.28 8.34
N SER A 4 0.77 -10.03 8.19
CA SER A 4 1.84 -10.11 9.18
C SER A 4 3.18 -9.94 8.50
N LEU A 5 3.84 -8.81 8.77
CA LEU A 5 5.15 -8.44 8.26
C LEU A 5 6.18 -8.45 9.41
N PRO A 6 7.48 -8.59 9.10
CA PRO A 6 8.55 -8.52 10.10
C PRO A 6 8.81 -7.06 10.54
N ILE A 7 7.77 -6.42 11.09
CA ILE A 7 7.74 -5.07 11.61
C ILE A 7 7.15 -5.10 13.04
N ASP A 8 7.10 -3.95 13.69
CA ASP A 8 6.46 -3.82 15.01
C ASP A 8 5.04 -4.41 15.01
N PRO A 9 4.65 -5.24 16.00
CA PRO A 9 3.29 -5.75 16.13
C PRO A 9 2.21 -4.67 16.06
N ALA A 10 2.42 -3.50 16.69
CA ALA A 10 1.47 -2.40 16.66
C ALA A 10 1.30 -1.81 15.25
N ALA A 11 2.36 -1.85 14.43
CA ALA A 11 2.27 -1.48 13.02
C ALA A 11 1.47 -2.51 12.21
N ASN A 12 1.65 -3.81 12.46
CA ASN A 12 0.79 -4.85 11.87
C ASN A 12 -0.67 -4.66 12.29
N ASP A 13 -0.95 -4.37 13.56
CA ASP A 13 -2.31 -4.13 14.06
C ASP A 13 -2.96 -2.94 13.35
N LEU A 14 -2.23 -1.83 13.19
CA LEU A 14 -2.71 -0.66 12.45
C LEU A 14 -3.03 -1.00 10.99
N LEU A 15 -2.15 -1.71 10.29
CA LEU A 15 -2.38 -2.11 8.89
C LEU A 15 -3.63 -2.99 8.72
N ASN A 16 -3.93 -3.83 9.72
CA ASN A 16 -5.09 -4.72 9.67
C ASN A 16 -6.41 -4.02 10.02
N ARG A 17 -6.39 -2.95 10.82
CA ARG A 17 -7.61 -2.24 11.27
C ARG A 17 -7.89 -0.92 10.55
N ASN A 18 -6.89 -0.31 9.91
CA ASN A 18 -7.03 0.98 9.23
C ASN A 18 -6.73 0.85 7.72
N PRO A 19 -7.77 0.87 6.86
CA PRO A 19 -7.63 0.85 5.41
C PRO A 19 -6.74 1.93 4.80
N LEU A 20 -6.75 3.16 5.37
CA LEU A 20 -5.90 4.25 4.90
C LEU A 20 -4.43 4.01 5.23
N ALA A 21 -4.13 3.42 6.39
CA ALA A 21 -2.78 3.02 6.76
C ALA A 21 -2.25 1.96 5.79
N LEU A 22 -3.06 0.95 5.44
CA LEU A 22 -2.69 -0.07 4.46
C LEU A 22 -2.37 0.54 3.09
N LEU A 23 -3.25 1.41 2.60
CA LEU A 23 -3.11 2.08 1.31
C LEU A 23 -1.88 3.01 1.30
N THR A 24 -1.63 3.72 2.40
CA THR A 24 -0.44 4.56 2.60
C THR A 24 0.84 3.73 2.58
N GLY A 25 0.87 2.59 3.28
CA GLY A 25 2.01 1.65 3.23
C GLY A 25 2.30 1.18 1.80
N MET A 26 1.26 0.83 1.04
CA MET A 26 1.39 0.44 -0.36
C MET A 26 1.90 1.59 -1.24
N LEU A 27 1.41 2.82 -1.05
CA LEU A 27 1.88 4.01 -1.77
C LEU A 27 3.36 4.27 -1.51
N LEU A 28 3.80 4.12 -0.27
CA LEU A 28 5.19 4.32 0.17
C LEU A 28 6.14 3.18 -0.22
N ASP A 29 5.64 1.98 -0.59
CA ASP A 29 6.46 0.87 -1.08
C ASP A 29 7.00 1.16 -2.47
N GLN A 30 8.01 2.03 -2.51
CA GLN A 30 8.79 2.35 -3.68
C GLN A 30 10.15 2.83 -3.21
N GLN A 31 11.22 2.26 -3.77
CA GLN A 31 12.56 2.79 -3.54
C GLN A 31 13.04 2.76 -2.06
N ILE A 32 12.33 2.07 -1.17
CA ILE A 32 12.72 1.77 0.22
C ILE A 32 12.41 0.29 0.52
N PRO A 33 12.94 -0.29 1.61
CA PRO A 33 12.51 -1.61 2.07
C PRO A 33 11.01 -1.64 2.37
N MET A 34 10.37 -2.77 2.08
CA MET A 34 8.94 -2.98 2.33
C MET A 34 8.60 -2.79 3.81
N GLU A 35 9.46 -3.27 4.71
CA GLU A 35 9.32 -3.11 6.16
C GLU A 35 9.26 -1.64 6.56
N LYS A 36 10.06 -0.78 5.91
CA LYS A 36 10.05 0.66 6.16
C LYS A 36 8.76 1.30 5.61
N ALA A 37 8.35 0.91 4.41
CA ALA A 37 7.13 1.42 3.80
C ALA A 37 5.89 1.10 4.64
N PHE A 38 5.73 -0.16 5.06
CA PHE A 38 4.56 -0.63 5.79
C PHE A 38 4.60 -0.32 7.30
N SER A 39 5.75 0.02 7.88
CA SER A 39 5.81 0.58 9.25
C SER A 39 5.59 2.10 9.31
N SER A 40 5.76 2.81 8.19
CA SER A 40 5.64 4.28 8.16
C SER A 40 4.26 4.82 8.52
N PRO A 41 3.12 4.18 8.17
CA PRO A 41 1.80 4.61 8.64
C PRO A 41 1.66 4.62 10.17
N TYR A 42 2.30 3.67 10.85
CA TYR A 42 2.30 3.62 12.32
C TYR A 42 3.16 4.75 12.91
N VAL A 43 4.34 4.99 12.35
CA VAL A 43 5.17 6.13 12.79
C VAL A 43 4.48 7.47 12.47
N LEU A 44 3.67 7.53 11.42
CA LEU A 44 2.80 8.69 11.14
C LEU A 44 1.73 8.84 12.23
N SER A 45 1.05 7.77 12.62
CA SER A 45 0.04 7.84 13.69
C SER A 45 0.63 8.28 15.03
N GLU A 46 1.83 7.81 15.37
CA GLU A 46 2.55 8.26 16.57
C GLU A 46 2.86 9.77 16.54
N ARG A 47 3.12 10.34 15.35
CA ARG A 47 3.41 11.76 15.18
C ARG A 47 2.16 12.63 15.21
N LEU A 48 1.04 12.13 14.69
CA LEU A 48 -0.27 12.79 14.73
C LEU A 48 -0.93 12.67 16.12
N GLY A 49 -0.62 11.60 16.86
CA GLY A 49 -1.25 11.27 18.14
C GLY A 49 -2.52 10.44 18.02
N HIS A 50 -2.90 10.06 16.80
CA HIS A 50 -4.02 9.18 16.47
C HIS A 50 -3.79 8.52 15.11
N ASP A 51 -4.65 7.58 14.75
CA ASP A 51 -4.63 6.95 13.44
C ASP A 51 -4.78 7.95 12.29
N PRO A 52 -4.21 7.67 11.10
CA PRO A 52 -4.37 8.53 9.94
C PRO A 52 -5.84 8.61 9.50
N ASP A 53 -6.31 9.84 9.23
CA ASP A 53 -7.63 10.15 8.68
C ASP A 53 -7.50 10.83 7.30
N ALA A 54 -8.41 10.50 6.37
CA ALA A 54 -8.33 10.99 5.01
C ALA A 54 -8.70 12.47 4.90
N HIS A 55 -9.71 12.94 5.65
CA HIS A 55 -10.13 14.34 5.64
C HIS A 55 -9.06 15.24 6.26
N GLU A 56 -8.51 14.82 7.38
CA GLU A 56 -7.42 15.51 8.05
C GLU A 56 -6.19 15.63 7.14
N LEU A 57 -5.71 14.52 6.56
CA LEU A 57 -4.52 14.55 5.70
C LEU A 57 -4.76 15.30 4.38
N ALA A 58 -5.97 15.25 3.83
CA ALA A 58 -6.33 16.00 2.62
C ALA A 58 -6.29 17.53 2.85
N GLY A 59 -6.75 17.96 4.02
CA GLY A 59 -6.80 19.36 4.46
C GLY A 59 -5.56 19.86 5.20
N TYR A 60 -4.60 18.99 5.52
CA TYR A 60 -3.40 19.34 6.27
C TYR A 60 -2.59 20.44 5.57
N ASP A 61 -1.96 21.33 6.35
CA ASP A 61 -1.00 22.28 5.79
C ASP A 61 0.16 21.51 5.09
N PRO A 62 0.42 21.75 3.79
CA PRO A 62 1.40 20.95 3.05
C PRO A 62 2.81 21.03 3.63
N GLU A 63 3.24 22.19 4.15
CA GLU A 63 4.58 22.36 4.69
C GLU A 63 4.72 21.64 6.04
N ALA A 64 3.72 21.75 6.91
CA ALA A 64 3.66 21.05 8.18
C ALA A 64 3.64 19.52 7.99
N LEU A 65 2.87 19.01 7.02
CA LEU A 65 2.85 17.58 6.70
C LEU A 65 4.22 17.09 6.22
N VAL A 66 4.93 17.89 5.43
CA VAL A 66 6.31 17.59 5.04
C VAL A 66 7.23 17.51 6.26
N GLN A 67 7.10 18.42 7.24
CA GLN A 67 7.88 18.35 8.48
C GLN A 67 7.59 17.08 9.27
N ILE A 68 6.32 16.67 9.37
CA ILE A 68 5.93 15.40 9.99
C ILE A 68 6.61 14.22 9.28
N PHE A 69 6.60 14.18 7.95
CA PHE A 69 7.24 13.10 7.18
C PHE A 69 8.77 13.11 7.31
N ALA A 70 9.37 14.31 7.42
CA ALA A 70 10.81 14.51 7.44
C ALA A 70 11.45 14.33 8.82
N ARG A 71 10.68 14.39 9.93
CA ARG A 71 11.20 14.21 11.29
C ARG A 71 12.06 12.93 11.38
N PRO A 72 13.33 13.01 11.83
CA PRO A 72 14.21 11.85 11.95
C PRO A 72 13.69 10.82 12.98
N PRO A 73 13.77 9.51 12.67
CA PRO A 73 14.06 8.95 11.34
C PRO A 73 12.90 9.22 10.38
N ALA A 74 13.19 9.74 9.18
CA ALA A 74 12.17 10.11 8.21
C ALA A 74 11.28 8.91 7.81
N LEU A 75 10.01 9.17 7.46
CA LEU A 75 9.07 8.13 7.01
C LEU A 75 9.50 7.54 5.65
N HIS A 76 10.09 8.36 4.79
CA HIS A 76 10.61 7.92 3.49
C HIS A 76 11.93 8.61 3.20
N ARG A 77 12.74 8.02 2.31
CA ARG A 77 13.96 8.68 1.78
C ARG A 77 13.68 9.92 0.91
N PHE A 78 12.41 10.20 0.61
CA PHE A 78 11.93 11.35 -0.16
C PHE A 78 10.72 11.96 0.57
N PRO A 79 10.91 12.50 1.79
CA PRO A 79 9.80 12.85 2.66
C PRO A 79 8.88 13.91 2.04
N LYS A 80 9.44 14.94 1.38
CA LYS A 80 8.66 15.98 0.69
C LYS A 80 7.74 15.41 -0.39
N ALA A 81 8.29 14.59 -1.29
CA ALA A 81 7.54 14.02 -2.39
C ALA A 81 6.49 13.00 -1.92
N MET A 82 6.80 12.22 -0.88
CA MET A 82 5.86 11.22 -0.37
C MET A 82 4.74 11.84 0.47
N ALA A 83 5.02 12.90 1.25
CA ALA A 83 4.00 13.67 1.95
C ALA A 83 2.97 14.23 0.96
N ALA A 84 3.44 14.87 -0.11
CA ALA A 84 2.58 15.42 -1.17
C ALA A 84 1.72 14.32 -1.82
N ARG A 85 2.30 13.17 -2.18
CA ARG A 85 1.54 12.06 -2.79
C ARG A 85 0.51 11.44 -1.84
N VAL A 86 0.83 11.29 -0.56
CA VAL A 86 -0.12 10.81 0.45
C VAL A 86 -1.28 11.79 0.57
N GLN A 87 -1.00 13.10 0.64
CA GLN A 87 -2.03 14.13 0.67
C GLN A 87 -2.89 14.15 -0.60
N GLU A 88 -2.29 14.05 -1.79
CA GLU A 88 -3.03 13.95 -3.06
C GLU A 88 -3.94 12.72 -3.10
N MET A 89 -3.45 11.57 -2.64
CA MET A 89 -4.26 10.36 -2.50
C MET A 89 -5.44 10.59 -1.55
N CYS A 90 -5.21 11.23 -0.40
CA CYS A 90 -6.27 11.56 0.57
C CYS A 90 -7.31 12.51 -0.01
N ARG A 91 -6.90 13.55 -0.75
CA ARG A 91 -7.84 14.44 -1.48
C ARG A 91 -8.69 13.66 -2.46
N ALA A 92 -8.07 12.79 -3.26
CA ALA A 92 -8.80 11.97 -4.22
C ALA A 92 -9.74 10.93 -3.57
N LEU A 93 -9.47 10.53 -2.32
CA LEU A 93 -10.36 9.71 -1.49
C LEU A 93 -11.53 10.52 -0.94
N VAL A 94 -11.28 11.73 -0.44
CA VAL A 94 -12.33 12.65 0.01
C VAL A 94 -13.29 12.98 -1.14
N ASP A 95 -12.76 13.41 -2.29
CA ASP A 95 -13.56 13.88 -3.42
C ASP A 95 -14.46 12.80 -4.02
N ARG A 96 -14.00 11.54 -4.07
CA ARG A 96 -14.67 10.45 -4.78
C ARG A 96 -15.32 9.42 -3.88
N TYR A 97 -14.83 9.30 -2.65
CA TYR A 97 -15.19 8.23 -1.72
C TYR A 97 -15.52 8.77 -0.32
N ASP A 98 -15.70 10.09 -0.16
CA ASP A 98 -16.06 10.73 1.12
C ASP A 98 -15.06 10.45 2.26
N GLY A 99 -13.79 10.19 1.88
CA GLY A 99 -12.71 9.83 2.80
C GLY A 99 -12.73 8.36 3.25
N ASP A 100 -13.77 7.61 2.91
CA ASP A 100 -13.91 6.20 3.24
C ASP A 100 -13.22 5.32 2.19
N VAL A 101 -12.00 4.88 2.53
CA VAL A 101 -11.17 3.99 1.69
C VAL A 101 -11.90 2.69 1.34
N THR A 102 -12.80 2.19 2.19
CA THR A 102 -13.49 0.92 1.93
C THR A 102 -14.43 0.98 0.73
N ARG A 103 -14.89 2.18 0.36
CA ARG A 103 -15.69 2.42 -0.87
C ARG A 103 -14.90 2.23 -2.17
N LEU A 104 -13.59 2.03 -2.09
CA LEU A 104 -12.84 1.53 -3.25
C LEU A 104 -13.28 0.12 -3.66
N TRP A 105 -13.80 -0.69 -2.74
CA TRP A 105 -14.08 -2.12 -2.96
C TRP A 105 -15.40 -2.65 -2.40
N SER A 106 -16.15 -1.88 -1.62
CA SER A 106 -17.39 -2.38 -1.00
C SER A 106 -18.55 -2.56 -1.98
N ASP A 107 -18.61 -1.77 -3.05
CA ASP A 107 -19.70 -1.71 -4.03
C ASP A 107 -19.26 -2.02 -5.47
N VAL A 108 -18.05 -2.57 -5.66
CA VAL A 108 -17.54 -2.89 -6.99
C VAL A 108 -18.28 -4.10 -7.60
N ALA A 109 -18.57 -4.03 -8.90
CA ALA A 109 -19.20 -5.14 -9.61
C ALA A 109 -18.25 -6.32 -9.83
N ASP A 110 -16.98 -6.05 -10.12
CA ASP A 110 -15.97 -7.07 -10.42
C ASP A 110 -14.54 -6.59 -10.08
N GLY A 111 -13.57 -7.49 -10.23
CA GLY A 111 -12.16 -7.20 -10.01
C GLY A 111 -11.57 -6.18 -10.97
N ARG A 112 -12.13 -6.03 -12.19
CA ARG A 112 -11.66 -5.04 -13.16
C ARG A 112 -12.02 -3.64 -12.70
N GLU A 113 -13.23 -3.46 -12.18
CA GLU A 113 -13.67 -2.21 -11.59
C GLU A 113 -12.84 -1.87 -10.34
N LEU A 114 -12.58 -2.84 -9.46
CA LEU A 114 -11.68 -2.65 -8.32
C LEU A 114 -10.28 -2.19 -8.77
N LEU A 115 -9.69 -2.88 -9.75
CA LEU A 115 -8.38 -2.52 -10.29
C LEU A 115 -8.38 -1.11 -10.88
N ARG A 116 -9.44 -0.74 -11.61
CA ARG A 116 -9.59 0.60 -12.19
C ARG A 116 -9.64 1.66 -11.09
N ARG A 117 -10.53 1.51 -10.10
CA ARG A 117 -10.68 2.46 -8.98
C ARG A 117 -9.37 2.65 -8.21
N VAL A 118 -8.66 1.57 -7.90
CA VAL A 118 -7.35 1.63 -7.24
C VAL A 118 -6.30 2.29 -8.15
N GLY A 119 -6.27 1.96 -9.43
CA GLY A 119 -5.32 2.51 -10.40
C GLY A 119 -5.52 4.00 -10.71
N GLU A 120 -6.70 4.54 -10.42
CA GLU A 120 -7.02 5.97 -10.54
C GLU A 120 -6.65 6.79 -9.29
N LEU A 121 -6.09 6.16 -8.26
CA LEU A 121 -5.53 6.88 -7.11
C LEU A 121 -4.16 7.48 -7.47
N PRO A 122 -3.87 8.73 -7.06
CA PRO A 122 -2.54 9.32 -7.19
C PRO A 122 -1.44 8.39 -6.64
N GLY A 123 -0.43 8.10 -7.47
CA GLY A 123 0.69 7.24 -7.12
C GLY A 123 0.46 5.72 -7.30
N PHE A 124 -0.72 5.28 -7.74
CA PHE A 124 -1.03 3.87 -8.01
C PHE A 124 -0.94 3.53 -9.50
N GLY A 125 0.28 3.36 -10.01
CA GLY A 125 0.47 2.78 -11.34
C GLY A 125 -0.05 1.33 -11.43
N ARG A 126 -0.26 0.82 -12.66
CA ARG A 126 -0.87 -0.50 -12.93
C ARG A 126 -0.35 -1.63 -12.04
N GLN A 127 0.98 -1.79 -11.94
CA GLN A 127 1.58 -2.85 -11.12
C GLN A 127 1.23 -2.71 -9.64
N LYS A 128 1.28 -1.49 -9.10
CA LYS A 128 0.96 -1.21 -7.69
C LYS A 128 -0.52 -1.49 -7.42
N ALA A 129 -1.40 -1.08 -8.33
CA ALA A 129 -2.81 -1.38 -8.25
C ALA A 129 -3.07 -2.90 -8.26
N GLN A 130 -2.44 -3.66 -9.16
CA GLN A 130 -2.57 -5.12 -9.21
C GLN A 130 -2.08 -5.81 -7.92
N ILE A 131 -0.96 -5.37 -7.35
CA ILE A 131 -0.48 -5.89 -6.06
C ILE A 131 -1.47 -5.58 -4.95
N PHE A 132 -2.05 -4.38 -4.94
CA PHE A 132 -3.04 -3.99 -3.93
C PHE A 132 -4.33 -4.81 -4.05
N VAL A 133 -4.82 -5.06 -5.26
CA VAL A 133 -5.95 -5.98 -5.51
C VAL A 133 -5.63 -7.39 -5.01
N ALA A 134 -4.42 -7.89 -5.27
CA ALA A 134 -3.98 -9.18 -4.74
C ALA A 134 -3.96 -9.19 -3.20
N LEU A 135 -3.44 -8.12 -2.59
CA LEU A 135 -3.34 -7.97 -1.13
C LEU A 135 -4.73 -8.00 -0.50
N LEU A 136 -5.67 -7.22 -1.06
CA LEU A 136 -7.07 -7.18 -0.65
C LEU A 136 -7.72 -8.58 -0.69
N GLY A 137 -7.60 -9.30 -1.81
CA GLY A 137 -8.22 -10.62 -1.95
C GLY A 137 -7.56 -11.73 -1.12
N LYS A 138 -6.23 -11.70 -0.97
CA LYS A 138 -5.46 -12.73 -0.26
C LYS A 138 -5.47 -12.54 1.27
N ARG A 139 -5.52 -11.30 1.75
CA ARG A 139 -5.36 -10.98 3.19
C ARG A 139 -6.62 -10.41 3.84
N TYR A 140 -7.36 -9.59 3.11
CA TYR A 140 -8.48 -8.80 3.65
C TYR A 140 -9.86 -9.31 3.22
N ASP A 141 -9.93 -10.49 2.58
CA ASP A 141 -11.17 -11.15 2.17
C ASP A 141 -12.07 -10.32 1.23
N VAL A 142 -11.50 -9.32 0.56
CA VAL A 142 -12.13 -8.52 -0.48
C VAL A 142 -11.98 -9.24 -1.82
N ARG A 143 -13.00 -10.03 -2.18
CA ARG A 143 -12.93 -10.99 -3.30
C ARG A 143 -14.08 -10.80 -4.31
N PRO A 144 -14.21 -9.63 -4.97
CA PRO A 144 -15.19 -9.48 -6.04
C PRO A 144 -14.90 -10.44 -7.20
N ALA A 145 -15.92 -10.79 -7.99
CA ALA A 145 -15.76 -11.71 -9.11
C ALA A 145 -14.61 -11.26 -10.04
N GLY A 146 -13.71 -12.17 -10.42
CA GLY A 146 -12.59 -11.85 -11.32
C GLY A 146 -11.40 -11.10 -10.67
N TRP A 147 -11.32 -11.01 -9.34
CA TRP A 147 -10.24 -10.26 -8.66
C TRP A 147 -8.84 -10.84 -8.92
N ARG A 148 -8.70 -12.17 -9.11
CA ARG A 148 -7.41 -12.81 -9.37
C ARG A 148 -6.88 -12.42 -10.75
N GLU A 149 -7.75 -12.45 -11.74
CA GLU A 149 -7.48 -12.07 -13.13
C GLU A 149 -7.12 -10.59 -13.21
N ALA A 150 -7.83 -9.74 -12.47
CA ALA A 150 -7.52 -8.32 -12.37
C ALA A 150 -6.14 -8.06 -11.73
N ALA A 151 -5.82 -8.78 -10.65
CA ALA A 151 -4.49 -8.76 -10.04
C ALA A 151 -3.38 -9.35 -10.92
N GLY A 152 -3.72 -9.97 -12.06
CA GLY A 152 -2.79 -10.60 -12.98
C GLY A 152 -1.91 -11.63 -12.27
N GLY A 153 -0.62 -11.62 -12.55
CA GLY A 153 0.32 -12.57 -11.95
C GLY A 153 0.44 -12.51 -10.43
N TYR A 154 -0.02 -11.43 -9.79
CA TYR A 154 -0.08 -11.32 -8.34
C TYR A 154 -1.31 -12.02 -7.74
N GLY A 155 -2.35 -12.27 -8.55
CA GLY A 155 -3.56 -12.98 -8.16
C GLY A 155 -3.46 -14.50 -8.20
N GLU A 156 -2.43 -15.05 -8.86
CA GLU A 156 -2.19 -16.49 -8.98
C GLU A 156 -2.13 -17.18 -7.61
N GLU A 157 -2.69 -18.39 -7.54
CA GLU A 157 -2.59 -19.27 -6.37
C GLU A 157 -1.16 -19.80 -6.23
N GLY A 158 -0.65 -19.86 -5.01
CA GLY A 158 0.75 -20.24 -4.75
C GLY A 158 1.80 -19.21 -5.20
N ALA A 159 1.40 -18.02 -5.66
CA ALA A 159 2.33 -16.97 -6.01
C ALA A 159 3.14 -16.49 -4.79
N HIS A 160 4.41 -16.15 -5.03
CA HIS A 160 5.30 -15.51 -4.06
C HIS A 160 5.99 -14.30 -4.71
N ARG A 161 5.19 -13.33 -5.17
CA ARG A 161 5.66 -12.21 -6.02
C ARG A 161 5.62 -10.86 -5.31
N SER A 162 4.83 -10.72 -4.25
CA SER A 162 4.56 -9.42 -3.62
C SER A 162 4.25 -9.51 -2.13
N VAL A 163 4.02 -8.36 -1.50
CA VAL A 163 3.57 -8.26 -0.10
C VAL A 163 2.27 -9.04 0.15
N ALA A 164 1.42 -9.16 -0.86
CA ALA A 164 0.19 -9.97 -0.79
C ALA A 164 0.46 -11.44 -0.46
N ASP A 165 1.66 -11.94 -0.74
CA ASP A 165 2.03 -13.35 -0.64
C ASP A 165 2.74 -13.71 0.67
N ILE A 166 2.94 -12.73 1.57
CA ILE A 166 3.67 -12.94 2.82
C ILE A 166 2.71 -13.40 3.92
N THR A 167 2.93 -14.62 4.43
CA THR A 167 2.26 -15.21 5.60
C THR A 167 3.19 -15.48 6.77
N ASP A 168 4.47 -15.64 6.47
CA ASP A 168 5.49 -16.20 7.37
C ASP A 168 6.90 -15.87 6.86
N ALA A 169 7.92 -16.31 7.59
CA ALA A 169 9.31 -16.08 7.23
C ALA A 169 9.72 -16.76 5.90
N GLU A 170 9.12 -17.91 5.56
CA GLU A 170 9.47 -18.64 4.35
C GLU A 170 8.91 -17.94 3.10
N SER A 171 7.65 -17.56 3.12
CA SER A 171 7.00 -16.78 2.06
C SER A 171 7.67 -15.41 1.87
N LEU A 172 8.08 -14.75 2.95
CA LEU A 172 8.90 -13.53 2.87
C LEU A 172 10.21 -13.77 2.11
N ARG A 173 10.91 -14.86 2.41
CA ARG A 173 12.15 -15.24 1.72
C ARG A 173 11.89 -15.45 0.23
N ARG A 174 10.87 -16.22 -0.14
CA ARG A 174 10.50 -16.49 -1.55
C ARG A 174 10.13 -15.20 -2.31
N VAL A 175 9.40 -14.28 -1.67
CA VAL A 175 9.06 -12.97 -2.27
C VAL A 175 10.33 -12.13 -2.52
N ARG A 176 11.30 -12.16 -1.60
CA ARG A 176 12.58 -11.46 -1.78
C ARG A 176 13.39 -12.06 -2.93
N GLU A 177 13.48 -13.39 -2.99
CA GLU A 177 14.15 -14.12 -4.08
C GLU A 177 13.52 -13.78 -5.44
N PHE A 178 12.19 -13.79 -5.54
CA PHE A 178 11.46 -13.38 -6.76
C PHE A 178 11.78 -11.94 -7.17
N LYS A 179 11.70 -10.98 -6.23
CA LYS A 179 12.00 -9.57 -6.52
C LYS A 179 13.46 -9.36 -6.97
N GLN A 180 14.40 -10.13 -6.41
CA GLN A 180 15.81 -10.09 -6.79
C GLN A 180 16.02 -10.63 -8.21
N ALA A 181 15.42 -11.78 -8.53
CA ALA A 181 15.48 -12.38 -9.87
C ALA A 181 14.90 -11.44 -10.93
N ALA A 182 13.69 -10.91 -10.71
CA ALA A 182 13.03 -9.99 -11.64
C ALA A 182 13.86 -8.70 -11.87
N LYS A 183 14.54 -8.19 -10.84
CA LYS A 183 15.43 -7.03 -10.96
C LYS A 183 16.69 -7.37 -11.77
N ALA A 184 17.24 -8.56 -11.61
CA ALA A 184 18.39 -9.03 -12.38
C ALA A 184 18.05 -9.18 -13.86
N GLU A 185 16.91 -9.80 -14.18
CA GLU A 185 16.38 -9.95 -15.55
C GLU A 185 16.13 -8.58 -16.20
N ALA A 186 15.48 -7.66 -15.49
CA ALA A 186 15.23 -6.30 -15.99
C ALA A 186 16.52 -5.49 -16.21
N LYS A 187 17.60 -5.79 -15.48
CA LYS A 187 18.91 -5.18 -15.71
C LYS A 187 19.59 -5.81 -16.94
N ALA A 188 19.50 -7.13 -17.09
CA ALA A 188 20.05 -7.85 -18.23
C ALA A 188 19.37 -7.45 -19.55
N ALA A 189 18.05 -7.23 -19.55
CA ALA A 189 17.31 -6.79 -20.74
C ALA A 189 17.59 -5.32 -21.15
N LYS A 190 18.28 -4.54 -20.30
CA LYS A 190 18.64 -3.14 -20.56
C LYS A 190 20.12 -2.95 -20.92
N GLY A 191 20.93 -3.99 -20.76
CA GLY A 191 22.36 -4.00 -21.10
C GLY A 191 22.59 -4.73 -22.40
#